data_AF-A0A536KB49-F1
#
_entry.id   AF-A0A536KB49-F1
#
_cell.length_a   1.000
_cell.length_b   1.000
_cell.length_c   1.000
_cell.angle_alpha   90.00
_cell.angle_beta   90.00
_cell.angle_gamma   90.00
#
_symmetry.space_group_name_H-M   'P 1'
#
loop_
_entity.id
_entity.type
_entity.pdbx_description
1 polymer ?
#
loop_
_entity_poly.entity_id
_entity_poly.type
_entity_poly.pdbx_seq_one_letter_code
_entity_poly.pdbx_strand_id
1 'polypeptide(L)'
;MADNRDAFGTGIDIASEQLSPAEAESMKAWYENVHGSGNLDLVRYVPFTLENNPVALKRFRFWADSVAGGRGLGDPLPAPLMAMVWLHYYVVDVFPSGLLYEVVAARQWGASKQEVIDVLTLGWLHGGPNGIEAVALNTSDYISAWQPAPGDGLAWPEGWRPDPAAFRSDIALDDVNSISADDVERLAAWHREWQGEVPEWVPVLARRFPLALKAYRARYESACSGSLAAPFIPLLQLPVACRRNDPGAIRRLVFQARRLGASPDQVINVAATTQCYLGDIGMGPALAAVDAALGL
;
A
#
# COMPACT_ATOMS: atom_id res chain seq x y z
N MET A 1 -13.71 -6.41 -19.43
CA MET A 1 -13.74 -6.16 -17.97
C MET A 1 -14.57 -4.90 -17.76
N ALA A 2 -15.44 -4.86 -16.76
CA ALA A 2 -16.19 -3.65 -16.45
C ALA A 2 -15.21 -2.50 -16.17
N ASP A 3 -15.60 -1.28 -16.51
CA ASP A 3 -14.80 -0.09 -16.23
C ASP A 3 -14.69 0.10 -14.70
N ASN A 4 -13.59 -0.36 -14.12
CA ASN A 4 -13.34 -0.29 -12.67
C ASN A 4 -13.13 1.14 -12.15
N ARG A 5 -13.24 2.17 -13.02
CA ARG A 5 -13.12 3.59 -12.62
C ARG A 5 -14.18 4.02 -11.60
N ASP A 6 -15.29 3.29 -11.48
CA ASP A 6 -16.31 3.55 -10.46
C ASP A 6 -16.39 2.46 -9.36
N ALA A 7 -15.33 1.69 -9.16
CA ALA A 7 -15.30 0.64 -8.12
C ALA A 7 -15.52 1.20 -6.69
N PHE A 8 -15.24 2.49 -6.49
CA PHE A 8 -15.55 3.20 -5.24
C PHE A 8 -16.88 3.96 -5.29
N GLY A 9 -17.57 4.04 -6.43
CA GLY A 9 -18.80 4.81 -6.55
C GLY A 9 -19.92 4.32 -5.63
N THR A 10 -20.45 5.23 -4.82
CA THR A 10 -21.61 4.97 -3.95
C THR A 10 -22.81 5.87 -4.27
N GLY A 11 -22.76 6.60 -5.39
CA GLY A 11 -23.85 7.46 -5.86
C GLY A 11 -24.08 8.73 -5.03
N ILE A 12 -23.07 9.18 -4.26
CA ILE A 12 -23.17 10.35 -3.40
C ILE A 12 -23.38 11.64 -4.20
N ASP A 13 -24.43 12.38 -3.84
CA ASP A 13 -24.71 13.72 -4.36
C ASP A 13 -24.18 14.80 -3.40
N ILE A 14 -23.00 15.36 -3.69
CA ILE A 14 -22.39 16.37 -2.83
C ILE A 14 -23.07 17.74 -2.90
N ALA A 15 -23.97 17.98 -3.87
CA ALA A 15 -24.73 19.23 -3.94
C ALA A 15 -25.79 19.34 -2.84
N SER A 16 -26.24 18.19 -2.30
CA SER A 16 -27.14 18.12 -1.16
C SER A 16 -26.38 18.00 0.16
N GLU A 17 -26.75 18.81 1.15
CA GLU A 17 -26.20 18.74 2.51
C GLU A 17 -26.78 17.59 3.34
N GLN A 18 -27.79 16.88 2.85
CA GLN A 18 -28.42 15.75 3.54
C GLN A 18 -28.01 14.42 2.91
N LEU A 19 -27.88 13.38 3.72
CA LEU A 19 -27.76 12.00 3.24
C LEU A 19 -29.17 11.44 3.02
N SER A 20 -29.50 11.15 1.78
CA SER A 20 -30.77 10.50 1.44
C SER A 20 -30.77 9.03 1.86
N PRO A 21 -31.96 8.42 2.08
CA PRO A 21 -32.05 6.99 2.36
C PRO A 21 -31.41 6.11 1.27
N ALA A 22 -31.53 6.50 -0.01
CA ALA A 22 -30.95 5.75 -1.12
C ALA A 22 -29.41 5.77 -1.09
N GLU A 23 -28.80 6.93 -0.81
CA GLU A 23 -27.34 7.04 -0.64
C GLU A 23 -26.86 6.22 0.56
N ALA A 24 -27.58 6.25 1.68
CA ALA A 24 -27.24 5.47 2.87
C ALA A 24 -27.25 3.96 2.59
N GLU A 25 -28.30 3.46 1.94
CA GLU A 25 -28.40 2.04 1.58
C GLU A 25 -27.35 1.62 0.55
N SER A 26 -27.10 2.45 -0.47
CA SER A 26 -26.04 2.18 -1.45
C SER A 26 -24.66 2.11 -0.78
N MET A 27 -24.38 2.98 0.19
CA MET A 27 -23.12 3.00 0.91
C MET A 27 -22.96 1.76 1.80
N LYS A 28 -24.00 1.37 2.56
CA LYS A 28 -23.99 0.14 3.36
C LYS A 28 -23.72 -1.08 2.48
N ALA A 29 -24.49 -1.21 1.40
CA ALA A 29 -24.34 -2.33 0.46
C ALA A 29 -22.93 -2.39 -0.12
N TRP A 30 -22.32 -1.25 -0.46
CA TRP A 30 -20.94 -1.22 -0.92
C TRP A 30 -19.97 -1.74 0.16
N TYR A 31 -20.09 -1.25 1.40
CA TYR A 31 -19.21 -1.68 2.49
C TYR A 31 -19.39 -3.15 2.86
N GLU A 32 -20.63 -3.65 2.87
CA GLU A 32 -20.94 -5.06 3.13
C GLU A 32 -20.36 -5.98 2.04
N ASN A 33 -20.42 -5.53 0.78
CA ASN A 33 -20.00 -6.31 -0.37
C ASN A 33 -18.50 -6.24 -0.65
N VAL A 34 -17.83 -5.13 -0.31
CA VAL A 34 -16.40 -4.91 -0.63
C VAL A 34 -15.50 -5.12 0.59
N HIS A 35 -15.91 -4.64 1.77
CA HIS A 35 -15.12 -4.73 3.01
C HIS A 35 -15.76 -5.63 4.07
N GLY A 36 -16.89 -6.25 3.74
CA GLY A 36 -17.64 -7.10 4.64
C GLY A 36 -17.60 -8.57 4.24
N SER A 37 -17.99 -9.42 5.19
CA SER A 37 -18.32 -10.83 4.95
C SER A 37 -19.84 -11.01 4.72
N GLY A 38 -20.48 -10.02 4.11
CA GLY A 38 -21.95 -9.93 4.00
C GLY A 38 -22.61 -9.20 5.18
N ASN A 39 -21.83 -8.48 5.98
CA ASN A 39 -22.32 -7.59 7.05
C ASN A 39 -21.32 -6.45 7.31
N LEU A 40 -21.63 -5.55 8.26
CA LEU A 40 -20.82 -4.37 8.60
C LEU A 40 -19.87 -4.57 9.80
N ASP A 41 -19.67 -5.80 10.28
CA ASP A 41 -18.93 -6.06 11.53
C ASP A 41 -17.45 -5.63 11.47
N LEU A 42 -16.87 -5.66 10.27
CA LEU A 42 -15.48 -5.24 10.01
C LEU A 42 -15.33 -3.72 9.80
N VAL A 43 -16.43 -3.01 9.60
CA VAL A 43 -16.48 -1.59 9.25
C VAL A 43 -17.43 -0.84 10.16
N ARG A 44 -17.33 -1.08 11.48
CA ARG A 44 -18.22 -0.54 12.52
C ARG A 44 -18.35 0.98 12.55
N TYR A 45 -17.39 1.70 11.98
CA TYR A 45 -17.49 3.15 11.84
C TYR A 45 -18.66 3.55 10.93
N VAL A 46 -19.04 2.73 9.94
CA VAL A 46 -20.15 3.01 9.03
C VAL A 46 -21.47 3.09 9.78
N PRO A 47 -21.96 2.03 10.48
CA PRO A 47 -23.21 2.14 11.23
C PRO A 47 -23.14 3.18 12.35
N PHE A 48 -21.99 3.31 13.03
CA PHE A 48 -21.79 4.33 14.07
C PHE A 48 -21.98 5.75 13.51
N THR A 49 -21.33 6.09 12.39
CA THR A 49 -21.41 7.44 11.81
C THR A 49 -22.75 7.68 11.12
N LEU A 50 -23.39 6.66 10.54
CA LEU A 50 -24.75 6.80 10.00
C LEU A 50 -25.77 7.18 11.09
N GLU A 51 -25.64 6.61 12.29
CA GLU A 51 -26.52 6.90 13.43
C GLU A 51 -26.23 8.29 14.02
N ASN A 52 -24.95 8.66 14.15
CA ASN A 52 -24.55 9.82 14.93
C ASN A 52 -24.28 11.09 14.10
N ASN A 53 -23.82 10.95 12.85
CA ASN A 53 -23.51 12.07 11.95
C ASN A 53 -23.47 11.64 10.47
N PRO A 54 -24.62 11.31 9.85
CA PRO A 54 -24.66 10.76 8.49
C PRO A 54 -24.11 11.73 7.43
N VAL A 55 -24.20 13.05 7.67
CA VAL A 55 -23.64 14.07 6.77
C VAL A 55 -22.11 14.04 6.78
N ALA A 56 -21.48 13.80 7.94
CA ALA A 56 -20.02 13.63 8.00
C ALA A 56 -19.58 12.38 7.22
N LEU A 57 -20.30 11.26 7.35
CA LEU A 57 -19.99 10.06 6.57
C LEU A 57 -20.16 10.29 5.07
N LYS A 58 -21.21 10.99 4.64
CA LYS A 58 -21.42 11.37 3.24
C LYS A 58 -20.23 12.14 2.67
N ARG A 59 -19.76 13.17 3.38
CA ARG A 59 -18.61 13.99 2.97
C ARG A 59 -17.32 13.18 2.95
N PHE A 60 -17.09 12.37 3.99
CA PHE A 60 -15.95 11.44 4.02
C PHE A 60 -15.98 10.47 2.84
N ARG A 61 -17.15 9.91 2.51
CA ARG A 61 -17.29 8.97 1.41
C ARG A 61 -17.00 9.61 0.06
N PHE A 62 -17.58 10.78 -0.22
CA PHE A 62 -17.27 11.52 -1.45
C PHE A 62 -15.77 11.82 -1.56
N TRP A 63 -15.17 12.22 -0.44
CA TRP A 63 -13.75 12.49 -0.37
C TRP A 63 -12.90 11.23 -0.62
N ALA A 64 -13.20 10.11 0.05
CA ALA A 64 -12.53 8.83 -0.13
C ALA A 64 -12.67 8.31 -1.57
N ASP A 65 -13.86 8.42 -2.18
CA ASP A 65 -14.09 8.06 -3.59
C ASP A 65 -13.22 8.92 -4.53
N SER A 66 -13.00 10.18 -4.17
CA SER A 66 -12.17 11.10 -4.94
C SER A 66 -10.69 10.79 -4.82
N VAL A 67 -10.17 10.62 -3.60
CA VAL A 67 -8.73 10.40 -3.39
C VAL A 67 -8.31 8.97 -3.64
N ALA A 68 -9.07 7.95 -3.22
CA ALA A 68 -8.70 6.55 -3.41
C ALA A 68 -9.07 6.07 -4.81
N GLY A 69 -10.21 6.52 -5.34
CA GLY A 69 -10.61 6.28 -6.73
C GLY A 69 -9.87 7.13 -7.76
N GLY A 70 -9.07 8.11 -7.31
CA GLY A 70 -8.25 8.95 -8.19
C GLY A 70 -9.07 9.81 -9.16
N ARG A 71 -10.25 10.28 -8.73
CA ARG A 71 -11.12 11.12 -9.57
C ARG A 71 -10.39 12.40 -9.97
N GLY A 72 -10.34 12.67 -11.27
CA GLY A 72 -9.68 13.84 -11.85
C GLY A 72 -8.22 13.60 -12.26
N LEU A 73 -7.65 12.43 -11.96
CA LEU A 73 -6.35 12.04 -12.49
C LEU A 73 -6.49 11.37 -13.87
N GLY A 74 -5.49 11.51 -14.72
CA GLY A 74 -5.46 10.92 -16.06
C GLY A 74 -5.15 9.43 -16.02
N ASP A 75 -4.28 9.01 -15.10
CA ASP A 75 -3.89 7.62 -14.89
C ASP A 75 -3.83 7.28 -13.39
N PRO A 76 -4.98 7.12 -12.70
CA PRO A 76 -5.01 6.72 -11.31
C PRO A 76 -4.65 5.24 -11.12
N LEU A 77 -4.27 4.87 -9.90
CA LEU A 77 -4.06 3.47 -9.54
C LEU A 77 -5.41 2.73 -9.52
N PRO A 78 -5.53 1.54 -10.16
CA PRO A 78 -6.77 0.76 -10.11
C PRO A 78 -7.20 0.41 -8.68
N ALA A 79 -8.51 0.45 -8.41
CA ALA A 79 -9.06 0.18 -7.08
C ALA A 79 -8.59 -1.14 -6.42
N PRO A 80 -8.47 -2.27 -7.15
CA PRO A 80 -7.91 -3.50 -6.59
C PRO A 80 -6.50 -3.34 -6.03
N LEU A 81 -5.66 -2.56 -6.73
CA LEU A 81 -4.30 -2.27 -6.27
C LEU A 81 -4.32 -1.30 -5.08
N MET A 82 -5.28 -0.37 -5.02
CA MET A 82 -5.44 0.52 -3.88
C MET A 82 -5.80 -0.22 -2.58
N ALA A 83 -6.65 -1.28 -2.62
CA ALA A 83 -6.86 -2.14 -1.44
C ALA A 83 -5.55 -2.79 -0.98
N MET A 84 -4.72 -3.24 -1.92
CA MET A 84 -3.43 -3.86 -1.59
C MET A 84 -2.44 -2.85 -0.96
N VAL A 85 -2.50 -1.58 -1.39
CA VAL A 85 -1.80 -0.47 -0.71
C VAL A 85 -2.28 -0.32 0.74
N TRP A 86 -3.59 -0.32 0.95
CA TRP A 86 -4.16 -0.22 2.30
C TRP A 86 -3.86 -1.43 3.18
N LEU A 87 -3.88 -2.63 2.62
CA LEU A 87 -3.47 -3.84 3.31
C LEU A 87 -2.05 -3.70 3.84
N HIS A 88 -1.09 -3.29 3.00
CA HIS A 88 0.29 -3.03 3.44
C HIS A 88 0.33 -2.01 4.58
N TYR A 89 -0.35 -0.88 4.40
CA TYR A 89 -0.41 0.19 5.38
C TYR A 89 -0.94 -0.29 6.73
N TYR A 90 -2.04 -1.04 6.75
CA TYR A 90 -2.64 -1.57 8.00
C TYR A 90 -1.79 -2.62 8.69
N VAL A 91 -0.96 -3.37 7.96
CA VAL A 91 0.03 -4.26 8.59
C VAL A 91 1.09 -3.45 9.30
N VAL A 92 1.59 -2.38 8.68
CA VAL A 92 2.67 -1.56 9.24
C VAL A 92 2.20 -0.73 10.43
N ASP A 93 0.99 -0.17 10.35
CA ASP A 93 0.41 0.67 11.40
C ASP A 93 -0.43 -0.11 12.42
N VAL A 94 -0.55 -1.44 12.25
CA VAL A 94 -1.25 -2.34 13.17
C VAL A 94 -2.71 -1.90 13.36
N PHE A 95 -3.48 -1.88 12.27
CA PHE A 95 -4.90 -1.55 12.30
C PHE A 95 -5.77 -2.82 12.18
N PRO A 96 -6.17 -3.46 13.29
CA PRO A 96 -6.65 -4.85 13.28
C PRO A 96 -7.90 -5.09 12.44
N SER A 97 -8.91 -4.20 12.57
CA SER A 97 -10.13 -4.28 11.75
C SER A 97 -9.83 -4.12 10.27
N GLY A 98 -8.85 -3.28 9.93
CA GLY A 98 -8.34 -3.04 8.58
C GLY A 98 -7.82 -4.28 7.88
N LEU A 99 -7.09 -5.12 8.63
CA LEU A 99 -6.39 -6.26 8.06
C LEU A 99 -7.33 -7.25 7.39
N LEU A 100 -8.38 -7.70 8.11
CA LEU A 100 -9.27 -8.71 7.57
C LEU A 100 -10.11 -8.16 6.42
N TYR A 101 -10.64 -6.94 6.52
CA TYR A 101 -11.47 -6.43 5.43
C TYR A 101 -10.68 -6.16 4.15
N GLU A 102 -9.42 -5.74 4.22
CA GLU A 102 -8.62 -5.55 3.00
C GLU A 102 -8.23 -6.89 2.36
N VAL A 103 -8.01 -7.95 3.16
CA VAL A 103 -7.85 -9.31 2.60
C VAL A 103 -9.12 -9.77 1.89
N VAL A 104 -10.30 -9.50 2.47
CA VAL A 104 -11.59 -9.80 1.84
C VAL A 104 -11.79 -9.01 0.56
N ALA A 105 -11.55 -7.69 0.59
CA ALA A 105 -11.65 -6.81 -0.56
C ALA A 105 -10.72 -7.24 -1.70
N ALA A 106 -9.45 -7.50 -1.38
CA ALA A 106 -8.47 -7.97 -2.35
C ALA A 106 -8.95 -9.24 -3.07
N ARG A 107 -9.44 -10.23 -2.32
CA ARG A 107 -9.98 -11.46 -2.91
C ARG A 107 -11.21 -11.21 -3.77
N GLN A 108 -12.16 -10.39 -3.32
CA GLN A 108 -13.36 -10.05 -4.09
C GLN A 108 -13.03 -9.31 -5.39
N TRP A 109 -11.92 -8.58 -5.39
CA TRP A 109 -11.36 -7.92 -6.57
C TRP A 109 -10.42 -8.80 -7.40
N GLY A 110 -10.36 -10.10 -7.11
CA GLY A 110 -9.65 -11.08 -7.92
C GLY A 110 -8.18 -11.25 -7.60
N ALA A 111 -7.66 -10.64 -6.51
CA ALA A 111 -6.30 -10.91 -6.07
C ALA A 111 -6.15 -12.41 -5.78
N SER A 112 -5.03 -12.96 -6.17
CA SER A 112 -4.63 -14.31 -5.77
C SER A 112 -4.20 -14.33 -4.31
N LYS A 113 -4.29 -15.52 -3.71
CA LYS A 113 -3.78 -15.76 -2.35
C LYS A 113 -2.30 -15.38 -2.24
N GLN A 114 -1.50 -15.64 -3.29
CA GLN A 114 -0.07 -15.34 -3.28
C GLN A 114 0.21 -13.84 -3.28
N GLU A 115 -0.50 -13.05 -4.08
CA GLU A 115 -0.34 -11.58 -4.08
C GLU A 115 -0.65 -10.99 -2.70
N VAL A 116 -1.71 -11.48 -2.04
CA VAL A 116 -2.04 -11.06 -0.67
C VAL A 116 -0.93 -11.45 0.30
N ILE A 117 -0.42 -12.68 0.24
CA ILE A 117 0.69 -13.12 1.11
C ILE A 117 1.97 -12.29 0.86
N ASP A 118 2.27 -11.93 -0.38
CA ASP A 118 3.44 -11.12 -0.71
C ASP A 118 3.32 -9.70 -0.14
N VAL A 119 2.12 -9.10 -0.21
CA VAL A 119 1.84 -7.80 0.46
C VAL A 119 1.98 -7.91 1.97
N LEU A 120 1.44 -8.97 2.59
CA LEU A 120 1.57 -9.20 4.04
C LEU A 120 3.04 -9.41 4.45
N THR A 121 3.82 -10.08 3.61
CA THR A 121 5.27 -10.31 3.83
C THR A 121 6.05 -9.00 3.78
N LEU A 122 5.76 -8.14 2.80
CA LEU A 122 6.30 -6.76 2.76
C LEU A 122 5.81 -5.92 3.93
N GLY A 123 4.58 -6.11 4.37
CA GLY A 123 4.03 -5.49 5.57
C GLY A 123 4.83 -5.89 6.81
N TRP A 124 5.13 -7.18 6.99
CA TRP A 124 5.97 -7.68 8.09
C TRP A 124 7.39 -7.09 8.04
N LEU A 125 7.98 -6.96 6.86
CA LEU A 125 9.30 -6.35 6.70
C LEU A 125 9.36 -4.94 7.31
N HIS A 126 8.29 -4.15 7.17
CA HIS A 126 8.23 -2.74 7.57
C HIS A 126 7.52 -2.49 8.92
N GLY A 127 6.58 -3.34 9.31
CA GLY A 127 5.83 -3.30 10.57
C GLY A 127 6.49 -4.12 11.69
N GLY A 128 7.45 -4.99 11.36
CA GLY A 128 8.15 -5.82 12.33
C GLY A 128 7.24 -6.83 13.05
N PRO A 129 7.64 -7.32 14.24
CA PRO A 129 6.89 -8.32 14.99
C PRO A 129 5.43 -7.95 15.28
N ASN A 130 5.15 -6.67 15.55
CA ASN A 130 3.79 -6.21 15.84
C ASN A 130 2.86 -6.39 14.64
N GLY A 131 3.34 -6.08 13.43
CA GLY A 131 2.56 -6.23 12.21
C GLY A 131 2.21 -7.69 11.91
N ILE A 132 3.18 -8.61 12.00
CA ILE A 132 2.92 -10.03 11.72
C ILE A 132 2.03 -10.69 12.78
N GLU A 133 2.17 -10.31 14.05
CA GLU A 133 1.29 -10.79 15.11
C GLU A 133 -0.16 -10.35 14.85
N ALA A 134 -0.36 -9.08 14.48
CA ALA A 134 -1.68 -8.57 14.14
C ALA A 134 -2.28 -9.28 12.91
N VAL A 135 -1.47 -9.55 11.88
CA VAL A 135 -1.91 -10.35 10.72
C VAL A 135 -2.34 -11.75 11.15
N ALA A 136 -1.53 -12.43 11.96
CA ALA A 136 -1.85 -13.78 12.44
C ALA A 136 -3.16 -13.80 13.24
N LEU A 137 -3.36 -12.85 14.15
CA LEU A 137 -4.56 -12.78 14.99
C LEU A 137 -5.84 -12.46 14.21
N ASN A 138 -5.75 -11.66 13.14
CA ASN A 138 -6.94 -11.13 12.46
C ASN A 138 -7.26 -11.81 11.13
N THR A 139 -6.31 -12.51 10.50
CA THR A 139 -6.49 -12.99 9.11
C THR A 139 -6.20 -14.47 8.91
N SER A 140 -5.57 -15.15 9.88
CA SER A 140 -5.05 -16.52 9.71
C SER A 140 -6.13 -17.53 9.31
N ASP A 141 -7.29 -17.52 9.98
CA ASP A 141 -8.40 -18.43 9.67
C ASP A 141 -8.91 -18.24 8.23
N TYR A 142 -9.11 -16.98 7.83
CA TYR A 142 -9.60 -16.63 6.50
C TYR A 142 -8.61 -17.04 5.41
N ILE A 143 -7.33 -16.69 5.57
CA ILE A 143 -6.27 -17.04 4.62
C ILE A 143 -6.08 -18.55 4.56
N SER A 144 -6.14 -19.26 5.69
CA SER A 144 -5.98 -20.72 5.72
C SER A 144 -7.12 -21.42 4.98
N ALA A 145 -8.35 -20.93 5.12
CA ALA A 145 -9.52 -21.46 4.41
C ALA A 145 -9.56 -21.08 2.91
N TRP A 146 -8.84 -20.03 2.50
CA TRP A 146 -8.82 -19.58 1.10
C TRP A 146 -8.18 -20.63 0.18
N GLN A 147 -9.04 -21.25 -0.65
CA GLN A 147 -8.65 -22.12 -1.76
C GLN A 147 -8.36 -21.28 -3.02
N PRO A 148 -7.15 -21.33 -3.58
CA PRO A 148 -6.84 -20.68 -4.85
C PRO A 148 -7.72 -21.21 -5.98
N ALA A 149 -8.18 -20.34 -6.88
CA ALA A 149 -8.91 -20.72 -8.07
C ALA A 149 -8.08 -20.46 -9.35
N PRO A 150 -8.25 -21.26 -10.42
CA PRO A 150 -7.62 -20.98 -11.70
C PRO A 150 -8.05 -19.61 -12.24
N GLY A 151 -7.08 -18.79 -12.64
CA GLY A 151 -7.34 -17.44 -13.15
C GLY A 151 -7.40 -16.35 -12.06
N ASP A 152 -7.19 -16.69 -10.79
CA ASP A 152 -6.91 -15.71 -9.74
C ASP A 152 -5.65 -14.90 -10.10
N GLY A 153 -5.66 -13.61 -9.78
CA GLY A 153 -4.57 -12.68 -10.08
C GLY A 153 -5.08 -11.29 -10.42
N LEU A 154 -4.42 -10.26 -9.90
CA LEU A 154 -4.78 -8.89 -10.21
C LEU A 154 -4.43 -8.55 -11.67
N ALA A 155 -5.28 -7.74 -12.29
CA ALA A 155 -4.95 -7.09 -13.55
C ALA A 155 -4.00 -5.92 -13.28
N TRP A 156 -2.75 -6.07 -13.71
CA TRP A 156 -1.74 -5.02 -13.60
C TRP A 156 -1.88 -3.98 -14.73
N PRO A 157 -1.53 -2.70 -14.47
CA PRO A 157 -1.40 -1.68 -15.52
C PRO A 157 -0.50 -2.12 -16.67
N GLU A 158 -0.65 -1.50 -17.84
CA GLU A 158 0.15 -1.85 -19.01
C GLU A 158 1.66 -1.73 -18.71
N GLY A 159 2.42 -2.76 -19.09
CA GLY A 159 3.87 -2.82 -18.88
C GLY A 159 4.31 -3.22 -17.47
N TRP A 160 3.40 -3.19 -16.48
CA TRP A 160 3.70 -3.64 -15.12
C TRP A 160 3.82 -5.16 -15.08
N ARG A 161 4.93 -5.63 -14.50
CA ARG A 161 5.22 -7.06 -14.32
C ARG A 161 6.12 -7.26 -13.11
N PRO A 162 6.15 -8.47 -12.52
CA PRO A 162 7.17 -8.82 -11.54
C PRO A 162 8.56 -8.65 -12.14
N ASP A 163 9.47 -8.05 -11.38
CA ASP A 163 10.89 -7.94 -11.71
C ASP A 163 11.75 -8.05 -10.45
N PRO A 164 11.98 -9.28 -9.95
CA PRO A 164 12.82 -9.50 -8.79
C PRO A 164 14.25 -8.96 -8.96
N ALA A 165 14.76 -8.87 -10.20
CA ALA A 165 16.12 -8.42 -10.46
C ALA A 165 16.32 -6.94 -10.11
N ALA A 166 15.29 -6.11 -10.32
CA ALA A 166 15.32 -4.69 -9.91
C ALA A 166 15.56 -4.50 -8.40
N PHE A 167 15.27 -5.52 -7.58
CA PHE A 167 15.44 -5.48 -6.13
C PHE A 167 16.67 -6.24 -5.63
N ARG A 168 17.53 -6.77 -6.52
CA ARG A 168 18.78 -7.43 -6.13
C ARG A 168 19.95 -6.46 -6.14
N SER A 169 20.72 -6.46 -5.05
CA SER A 169 21.93 -5.64 -4.88
C SER A 169 23.21 -6.39 -5.25
N ASP A 170 23.09 -7.69 -5.57
CA ASP A 170 24.21 -8.60 -5.86
C ASP A 170 25.26 -8.68 -4.75
N ILE A 171 24.89 -8.36 -3.51
CA ILE A 171 25.74 -8.65 -2.35
C ILE A 171 25.80 -10.16 -2.12
N ALA A 172 26.95 -10.66 -1.69
CA ALA A 172 27.12 -12.07 -1.38
C ALA A 172 26.33 -12.42 -0.12
N LEU A 173 25.29 -13.26 -0.21
CA LEU A 173 24.45 -13.64 0.95
C LEU A 173 24.84 -14.98 1.60
N ASP A 174 25.84 -15.66 1.04
CA ASP A 174 26.35 -16.97 1.48
C ASP A 174 27.25 -16.90 2.72
N ASP A 175 28.06 -15.84 2.87
CA ASP A 175 28.80 -15.58 4.11
C ASP A 175 27.89 -14.98 5.19
N VAL A 176 27.37 -15.81 6.08
CA VAL A 176 26.48 -15.38 7.17
C VAL A 176 27.20 -14.64 8.32
N ASN A 177 28.54 -14.56 8.29
CA ASN A 177 29.34 -14.04 9.42
C ASN A 177 29.96 -12.66 9.16
N SER A 178 29.95 -12.15 7.91
CA SER A 178 30.48 -10.83 7.61
C SER A 178 29.78 -10.12 6.44
N ILE A 179 30.00 -8.81 6.33
CA ILE A 179 29.73 -8.04 5.11
C ILE A 179 31.06 -7.44 4.65
N SER A 180 31.42 -7.63 3.38
CA SER A 180 32.65 -7.07 2.84
C SER A 180 32.49 -5.58 2.50
N ALA A 181 33.61 -4.87 2.31
CA ALA A 181 33.56 -3.50 1.79
C ALA A 181 32.94 -3.45 0.38
N ASP A 182 33.18 -4.46 -0.43
CA ASP A 182 32.61 -4.60 -1.78
C ASP A 182 31.09 -4.79 -1.72
N ASP A 183 30.57 -5.58 -0.77
CA ASP A 183 29.12 -5.73 -0.55
C ASP A 183 28.48 -4.39 -0.18
N VAL A 184 29.13 -3.61 0.70
CA VAL A 184 28.63 -2.30 1.10
C VAL A 184 28.58 -1.35 -0.10
N GLU A 185 29.59 -1.36 -0.96
CA GLU A 185 29.59 -0.53 -2.17
C GLU A 185 28.55 -1.00 -3.20
N ARG A 186 28.37 -2.31 -3.40
CA ARG A 186 27.31 -2.86 -4.26
C ARG A 186 25.93 -2.45 -3.78
N LEU A 187 25.67 -2.53 -2.49
CA LEU A 187 24.41 -2.08 -1.91
C LEU A 187 24.21 -0.56 -2.07
N ALA A 188 25.26 0.23 -1.84
CA ALA A 188 25.23 1.67 -2.05
C ALA A 188 24.96 2.02 -3.53
N ALA A 189 25.61 1.32 -4.48
CA ALA A 189 25.39 1.48 -5.91
C ALA A 189 23.95 1.15 -6.29
N TRP A 190 23.39 0.04 -5.78
CA TRP A 190 21.99 -0.32 -5.99
C TRP A 190 21.05 0.80 -5.51
N HIS A 191 21.27 1.35 -4.31
CA HIS A 191 20.45 2.45 -3.81
C HIS A 191 20.54 3.70 -4.68
N ARG A 192 21.74 4.09 -5.13
CA ARG A 192 21.89 5.23 -6.06
C ARG A 192 21.16 4.99 -7.37
N GLU A 193 21.25 3.78 -7.91
CA GLU A 193 20.61 3.43 -9.18
C GLU A 193 19.08 3.38 -9.08
N TRP A 194 18.56 2.71 -8.05
CA TRP A 194 17.14 2.37 -7.96
C TRP A 194 16.34 3.32 -7.07
N GLN A 195 16.99 4.06 -6.19
CA GLN A 195 16.37 4.99 -5.24
C GLN A 195 16.94 6.41 -5.32
N GLY A 196 17.90 6.67 -6.21
CA GLY A 196 18.49 7.99 -6.47
C GLY A 196 19.51 8.45 -5.43
N GLU A 197 19.48 7.90 -4.21
CA GLU A 197 20.38 8.24 -3.11
C GLU A 197 20.59 7.04 -2.17
N VAL A 198 21.70 7.03 -1.43
CA VAL A 198 21.96 6.04 -0.38
C VAL A 198 21.27 6.48 0.91
N PRO A 199 20.37 5.68 1.50
CA PRO A 199 19.76 6.02 2.78
C PRO A 199 20.80 6.18 3.89
N GLU A 200 20.60 7.15 4.78
CA GLU A 200 21.55 7.46 5.87
C GLU A 200 21.83 6.27 6.80
N TRP A 201 20.86 5.37 6.96
CA TRP A 201 21.00 4.19 7.81
C TRP A 201 21.96 3.15 7.23
N VAL A 202 22.16 3.10 5.91
CA VAL A 202 23.06 2.13 5.25
C VAL A 202 24.50 2.27 5.76
N PRO A 203 25.17 3.44 5.64
CA PRO A 203 26.53 3.60 6.15
C PRO A 203 26.62 3.49 7.68
N VAL A 204 25.54 3.79 8.41
CA VAL A 204 25.50 3.60 9.87
C VAL A 204 25.51 2.11 10.23
N LEU A 205 24.62 1.31 9.64
CA LEU A 205 24.57 -0.13 9.89
C LEU A 205 25.81 -0.84 9.35
N ALA A 206 26.35 -0.44 8.20
CA ALA A 206 27.59 -1.01 7.68
C ALA A 206 28.75 -0.90 8.70
N ARG A 207 28.86 0.24 9.38
CA ARG A 207 29.91 0.46 10.39
C ARG A 207 29.61 -0.16 11.75
N ARG A 208 28.35 -0.14 12.18
CA ARG A 208 27.97 -0.46 13.57
C ARG A 208 27.34 -1.83 13.73
N PHE A 209 26.64 -2.32 12.71
CA PHE A 209 25.91 -3.58 12.76
C PHE A 209 25.86 -4.26 11.37
N PRO A 210 27.01 -4.62 10.80
CA PRO A 210 27.12 -5.11 9.41
C PRO A 210 26.25 -6.33 9.11
N LEU A 211 26.15 -7.25 10.07
CA LEU A 211 25.30 -8.43 9.93
C LEU A 211 23.81 -8.09 9.89
N ALA A 212 23.38 -7.06 10.65
CA ALA A 212 21.99 -6.61 10.59
C ALA A 212 21.68 -5.95 9.24
N LEU A 213 22.61 -5.17 8.68
CA LEU A 213 22.48 -4.62 7.32
C LEU A 213 22.27 -5.74 6.29
N LYS A 214 23.14 -6.75 6.33
CA LYS A 214 23.10 -7.92 5.43
C LYS A 214 21.80 -8.72 5.59
N ALA A 215 21.42 -9.04 6.81
CA ALA A 215 20.19 -9.78 7.10
C ALA A 215 18.94 -8.98 6.68
N TYR A 216 18.91 -7.68 6.94
CA TYR A 216 17.81 -6.83 6.49
C TYR A 216 17.70 -6.81 4.96
N ARG A 217 18.84 -6.69 4.27
CA ARG A 217 18.85 -6.74 2.81
C ARG A 217 18.35 -8.08 2.27
N ALA A 218 18.83 -9.20 2.80
CA ALA A 218 18.37 -10.54 2.40
C ALA A 218 16.85 -10.71 2.56
N ARG A 219 16.27 -10.17 3.65
CA ARG A 219 14.82 -10.14 3.87
C ARG A 219 14.09 -9.28 2.83
N TYR A 220 14.63 -8.10 2.51
CA TYR A 220 14.07 -7.21 1.50
C TYR A 220 14.07 -7.84 0.11
N GLU A 221 15.19 -8.40 -0.35
CA GLU A 221 15.29 -9.02 -1.68
C GLU A 221 14.35 -10.22 -1.81
N SER A 222 14.26 -11.04 -0.75
CA SER A 222 13.33 -12.16 -0.71
C SER A 222 11.87 -11.70 -0.77
N ALA A 223 11.50 -10.69 0.03
CA ALA A 223 10.12 -10.18 0.06
C ALA A 223 9.69 -9.52 -1.26
N CYS A 224 10.63 -9.01 -2.05
CA CYS A 224 10.36 -8.40 -3.37
C CYS A 224 10.41 -9.41 -4.54
N SER A 225 10.67 -10.69 -4.26
CA SER A 225 10.81 -11.72 -5.30
C SER A 225 9.51 -12.44 -5.68
N GLY A 226 8.39 -12.02 -5.08
CA GLY A 226 7.08 -12.64 -5.26
C GLY A 226 6.35 -12.25 -6.56
N SER A 227 5.03 -12.34 -6.49
CA SER A 227 4.07 -12.17 -7.59
C SER A 227 3.71 -10.72 -7.91
N LEU A 228 4.12 -9.76 -7.07
CA LEU A 228 3.76 -8.35 -7.23
C LEU A 228 4.53 -7.70 -8.38
N ALA A 229 3.86 -6.80 -9.11
CA ALA A 229 4.55 -6.00 -10.11
C ALA A 229 5.59 -5.08 -9.47
N ALA A 230 6.76 -4.94 -10.10
CA ALA A 230 7.86 -4.16 -9.54
C ALA A 230 7.51 -2.69 -9.23
N PRO A 231 6.78 -1.94 -10.09
CA PRO A 231 6.43 -0.55 -9.81
C PRO A 231 5.50 -0.41 -8.59
N PHE A 232 4.78 -1.48 -8.25
CA PHE A 232 3.82 -1.47 -7.16
C PHE A 232 4.48 -1.54 -5.78
N ILE A 233 5.62 -2.24 -5.65
CA ILE A 233 6.34 -2.41 -4.39
C ILE A 233 6.73 -1.08 -3.71
N PRO A 234 7.29 -0.06 -4.41
CA PRO A 234 7.53 1.24 -3.79
C PRO A 234 6.24 2.01 -3.49
N LEU A 235 5.17 1.81 -4.27
CA LEU A 235 3.86 2.43 -4.01
C LEU A 235 3.21 1.87 -2.72
N LEU A 236 3.37 0.58 -2.40
CA LEU A 236 2.93 0.04 -1.12
C LEU A 236 3.56 0.76 0.07
N GLN A 237 4.83 1.14 -0.05
CA GLN A 237 5.60 1.75 1.04
C GLN A 237 5.36 3.26 1.17
N LEU A 238 4.89 3.91 0.11
CA LEU A 238 4.76 5.36 0.06
C LEU A 238 3.80 5.92 1.12
N PRO A 239 2.61 5.34 1.38
CA PRO A 239 1.73 5.83 2.45
C PRO A 239 2.37 5.78 3.84
N VAL A 240 3.19 4.76 4.12
CA VAL A 240 3.92 4.67 5.39
C VAL A 240 4.95 5.80 5.51
N ALA A 241 5.68 6.11 4.43
CA ALA A 241 6.63 7.21 4.41
C ALA A 241 5.93 8.57 4.59
N CYS A 242 4.79 8.77 3.91
CA CYS A 242 3.93 9.94 4.08
C CYS A 242 3.43 10.06 5.53
N ARG A 243 2.94 8.96 6.12
CA ARG A 243 2.43 8.92 7.50
C ARG A 243 3.49 9.29 8.53
N ARG A 244 4.72 8.82 8.31
CA ARG A 244 5.88 9.11 9.16
C ARG A 244 6.51 10.48 8.90
N ASN A 245 6.04 11.20 7.87
CA ASN A 245 6.60 12.47 7.43
C ASN A 245 8.13 12.38 7.18
N ASP A 246 8.56 11.33 6.46
CA ASP A 246 9.96 11.10 6.11
C ASP A 246 10.22 11.54 4.66
N PRO A 247 10.68 12.79 4.42
CA PRO A 247 10.90 13.29 3.07
C PRO A 247 12.00 12.54 2.32
N GLY A 248 12.98 11.97 3.02
CA GLY A 248 14.02 11.15 2.40
C GLY A 248 13.43 9.85 1.85
N ALA A 249 12.63 9.16 2.64
CA ALA A 249 11.93 7.96 2.19
C ALA A 249 10.95 8.26 1.05
N ILE A 250 10.19 9.35 1.14
CA ILE A 250 9.27 9.78 0.06
C ILE A 250 10.04 9.98 -1.25
N ARG A 251 11.13 10.76 -1.26
CA ARG A 251 11.93 10.97 -2.47
C ARG A 251 12.43 9.66 -3.08
N ARG A 252 13.00 8.77 -2.26
CA ARG A 252 13.51 7.47 -2.71
C ARG A 252 12.44 6.57 -3.30
N LEU A 253 11.26 6.50 -2.66
CA LEU A 253 10.15 5.68 -3.11
C LEU A 253 9.50 6.23 -4.39
N VAL A 254 9.35 7.55 -4.49
CA VAL A 254 8.88 8.21 -5.72
C VAL A 254 9.86 7.95 -6.87
N PHE A 255 11.16 8.14 -6.64
CA PHE A 255 12.19 7.86 -7.63
C PHE A 255 12.12 6.39 -8.10
N GLN A 256 12.05 5.44 -7.17
CA GLN A 256 11.99 4.02 -7.49
C GLN A 256 10.71 3.66 -8.26
N ALA A 257 9.54 4.16 -7.83
CA ALA A 257 8.27 3.93 -8.50
C ALA A 257 8.30 4.46 -9.95
N ARG A 258 8.79 5.69 -10.15
CA ARG A 258 8.92 6.31 -11.48
C ARG A 258 9.90 5.55 -12.38
N ARG A 259 11.06 5.16 -11.84
CA ARG A 259 12.05 4.36 -12.58
C ARG A 259 11.48 3.02 -13.03
N LEU A 260 10.62 2.40 -12.24
CA LEU A 260 10.00 1.12 -12.55
C LEU A 260 8.79 1.24 -13.48
N GLY A 261 8.20 2.43 -13.63
CA GLY A 261 7.15 2.70 -14.61
C GLY A 261 5.80 3.10 -14.03
N ALA A 262 5.69 3.40 -12.73
CA ALA A 262 4.50 4.04 -12.18
C ALA A 262 4.39 5.48 -12.69
N SER A 263 3.20 5.96 -13.07
CA SER A 263 2.98 7.35 -13.54
C SER A 263 3.03 8.38 -12.40
N PRO A 264 3.19 9.69 -12.68
CA PRO A 264 3.06 10.72 -11.65
C PRO A 264 1.68 10.69 -10.98
N ASP A 265 0.63 10.44 -11.76
CA ASP A 265 -0.75 10.35 -11.27
C ASP A 265 -0.93 9.21 -10.28
N GLN A 266 -0.39 8.01 -10.56
CA GLN A 266 -0.42 6.88 -9.61
C GLN A 266 0.32 7.22 -8.30
N VAL A 267 1.47 7.89 -8.39
CA VAL A 267 2.23 8.33 -7.20
C VAL A 267 1.42 9.34 -6.38
N ILE A 268 0.84 10.36 -7.03
CA ILE A 268 0.00 11.37 -6.38
C ILE A 268 -1.24 10.73 -5.77
N ASN A 269 -1.90 9.82 -6.49
CA ASN A 269 -3.08 9.09 -6.03
C ASN A 269 -2.78 8.33 -4.72
N VAL A 270 -1.68 7.59 -4.69
CA VAL A 270 -1.25 6.83 -3.49
C VAL A 270 -0.85 7.76 -2.34
N ALA A 271 -0.11 8.84 -2.62
CA ALA A 271 0.26 9.78 -1.56
C ALA A 271 -0.98 10.49 -0.97
N ALA A 272 -1.89 10.99 -1.83
CA ALA A 272 -3.10 11.68 -1.43
C ALA A 272 -4.06 10.78 -0.65
N THR A 273 -4.16 9.50 -1.01
CA THR A 273 -5.04 8.54 -0.28
C THR A 273 -4.66 8.44 1.20
N THR A 274 -3.38 8.63 1.56
CA THR A 274 -2.86 8.62 2.94
C THR A 274 -3.54 9.66 3.85
N GLN A 275 -4.16 10.69 3.26
CA GLN A 275 -4.99 11.66 3.97
C GLN A 275 -6.11 11.02 4.79
N CYS A 276 -6.57 9.81 4.43
CA CYS A 276 -7.58 9.06 5.19
C CYS A 276 -7.19 8.94 6.67
N TYR A 277 -5.88 8.96 6.95
CA TYR A 277 -5.30 8.74 8.28
C TYR A 277 -4.42 9.88 8.77
N LEU A 278 -4.08 10.84 7.91
CA LEU A 278 -3.28 12.02 8.25
C LEU A 278 -4.11 13.28 8.50
N GLY A 279 -5.31 13.35 7.91
CA GLY A 279 -6.08 14.59 7.87
C GLY A 279 -5.32 15.72 7.16
N ASP A 280 -5.68 16.95 7.50
CA ASP A 280 -5.06 18.18 6.99
C ASP A 280 -3.65 18.43 7.53
N ILE A 281 -3.40 18.07 8.79
CA ILE A 281 -2.14 18.38 9.51
C ILE A 281 -0.93 17.68 8.86
N GLY A 282 -1.06 16.40 8.52
CA GLY A 282 0.06 15.61 8.01
C GLY A 282 0.32 15.75 6.51
N MET A 283 -0.64 16.29 5.75
CA MET A 283 -0.61 16.24 4.30
C MET A 283 0.40 17.18 3.67
N GLY A 284 0.43 18.44 4.11
CA GLY A 284 1.20 19.49 3.45
C GLY A 284 2.67 19.09 3.25
N PRO A 285 3.39 18.69 4.32
CA PRO A 285 4.77 18.24 4.20
C PRO A 285 4.96 17.01 3.30
N ALA A 286 4.05 16.03 3.37
CA ALA A 286 4.15 14.80 2.59
C ALA A 286 3.95 15.06 1.09
N LEU A 287 2.91 15.82 0.71
CA LEU A 287 2.67 16.16 -0.69
C LEU A 287 3.74 17.10 -1.24
N ALA A 288 4.25 18.05 -0.44
CA ALA A 288 5.38 18.88 -0.86
C ALA A 288 6.64 18.04 -1.17
N ALA A 289 6.89 16.98 -0.39
CA ALA A 289 7.99 16.06 -0.66
C ALA A 289 7.77 15.22 -1.93
N VAL A 290 6.53 14.82 -2.22
CA VAL A 290 6.17 14.11 -3.46
C VAL A 290 6.32 15.03 -4.67
N ASP A 291 5.79 16.25 -4.58
CA ASP A 291 5.86 17.28 -5.62
C ASP A 291 7.31 17.59 -6.01
N ALA A 292 8.16 17.85 -4.99
CA ALA A 292 9.59 18.04 -5.18
C ALA A 292 10.29 16.81 -5.78
N ALA A 293 9.86 15.59 -5.44
CA ALA A 293 10.42 14.35 -5.98
C ALA A 293 9.99 14.08 -7.43
N LEU A 294 8.80 14.56 -7.84
CA LEU A 294 8.31 14.50 -9.21
C LEU A 294 8.85 15.62 -10.09
N GLY A 295 9.37 16.71 -9.49
CA GLY A 295 9.88 17.88 -10.21
C GLY A 295 8.77 18.72 -10.83
N LEU A 296 7.61 18.80 -10.15
CA LEU A 296 6.44 19.58 -10.54
C LEU A 296 6.49 21.00 -9.97
#